data_AF-A0A380T3M5-F1
#
_entry.id   AF-A0A380T3M5-F1
#
_cell.length_a   1.000
_cell.length_b   1.000
_cell.length_c   1.000
_cell.angle_alpha   90.00
_cell.angle_beta   90.00
_cell.angle_gamma   90.00
#
_symmetry.space_group_name_H-M   'P 1'
#
loop_
_entity.id
_entity.type
_entity.pdbx_description
1 polymer ?
#
loop_
_entity_poly.entity_id
_entity_poly.type
_entity_poly.pdbx_seq_one_letter_code
_entity_poly.pdbx_strand_id
1 'polypeptide(L)' 'MDQITQLDDSIERLARIADELEQQVAPCPASRLRLITWVTDWVGSPSRLDEIEQGLPSIPQSLVSAYTAWVHTSDMR' A
#
# COMPACT_ATOMS: atom_id res chain seq x y z
N MET A 1 17.38 2.67 18.36
CA MET A 1 16.63 1.90 17.35
C MET A 1 17.56 1.74 16.17
N ASP A 2 17.87 0.50 15.77
CA ASP A 2 18.70 0.25 14.60
C ASP A 2 17.95 0.69 13.34
N GLN A 3 18.68 1.27 12.38
CA GLN A 3 18.11 1.70 11.08
C GLN A 3 17.47 0.54 10.32
N ILE A 4 17.97 -0.68 10.54
CA ILE A 4 17.43 -1.90 9.96
C ILE A 4 16.05 -2.21 10.55
N THR A 5 15.90 -2.12 11.88
CA THR A 5 14.60 -2.33 12.55
C THR A 5 13.55 -1.35 12.04
N GLN A 6 13.91 -0.07 11.87
CA GLN A 6 12.99 0.94 11.34
C GLN A 6 12.56 0.64 9.89
N LEU A 7 13.46 0.06 9.09
CA LEU A 7 13.15 -0.35 7.72
C LEU A 7 12.20 -1.56 7.71
N ASP A 8 12.46 -2.56 8.56
CA ASP A 8 11.59 -3.72 8.71
C ASP A 8 10.18 -3.32 9.15
N ASP A 9 10.07 -2.45 10.18
CA ASP A 9 8.79 -1.87 10.61
C ASP A 9 8.08 -1.17 9.44
N SER A 10 8.80 -0.35 8.66
CA SER A 10 8.21 0.37 7.52
C SER A 10 7.68 -0.59 6.44
N ILE A 11 8.41 -1.68 6.17
CA ILE A 11 8.00 -2.71 5.21
C ILE A 11 6.76 -3.43 5.70
N GLU A 12 6.69 -3.79 6.99
CA GLU A 12 5.50 -4.43 7.58
C GLU A 12 4.26 -3.53 7.51
N ARG A 13 4.43 -2.23 7.78
CA ARG A 13 3.34 -1.24 7.67
C ARG A 13 2.80 -1.13 6.24
N LEU A 14 3.70 -1.05 5.27
CA LEU A 14 3.34 -1.02 3.85
C LEU A 14 2.65 -2.32 3.40
N ALA A 15 3.12 -3.46 3.91
CA ALA A 15 2.52 -4.76 3.64
C ALA A 15 1.07 -4.86 4.17
N ARG A 16 0.79 -4.32 5.37
CA ARG A 16 -0.57 -4.27 5.90
C ARG A 16 -1.49 -3.41 5.05
N ILE A 17 -1.04 -2.25 4.60
CA ILE A 17 -1.83 -1.38 3.70
C ILE A 17 -2.11 -2.10 2.37
N ALA A 18 -1.13 -2.83 1.84
CA ALA A 18 -1.30 -3.67 0.67
C ALA A 18 -2.36 -4.77 0.89
N ASP A 19 -2.31 -5.48 2.01
CA ASP A 19 -3.30 -6.51 2.36
C ASP A 19 -4.72 -5.94 2.45
N GLU A 20 -4.88 -4.79 3.09
CA GLU A 20 -6.15 -4.11 3.25
C GLU A 20 -6.73 -3.64 1.90
N LEU A 21 -5.87 -3.17 0.98
CA LEU A 21 -6.27 -2.85 -0.39
C LEU A 21 -6.75 -4.08 -1.14
N GLU A 22 -6.03 -5.19 -1.04
CA GLU A 22 -6.41 -6.44 -1.70
C GLU A 22 -7.72 -7.00 -1.16
N GLN A 23 -7.95 -6.90 0.15
CA GLN A 23 -9.17 -7.36 0.81
C GLN A 23 -10.39 -6.48 0.48
N GLN A 24 -10.22 -5.16 0.41
CA GLN A 24 -11.34 -4.23 0.23
C GLN A 24 -11.71 -3.98 -1.22
N VAL A 25 -10.72 -4.04 -2.13
CA VAL A 25 -10.91 -3.65 -3.53
C VAL A 25 -10.91 -4.88 -4.44
N ALA A 26 -9.75 -5.50 -4.61
CA ALA A 26 -9.55 -6.70 -5.42
C ALA A 26 -8.15 -7.24 -5.17
N PRO A 27 -7.92 -8.56 -5.25
CA PRO A 27 -6.57 -9.13 -5.19
C PRO A 27 -5.68 -8.52 -6.28
N CYS A 28 -4.43 -8.24 -5.94
CA CYS A 28 -3.50 -7.61 -6.86
C CYS A 28 -3.15 -8.58 -8.01
N PRO A 29 -3.36 -8.19 -9.28
CA PRO A 29 -3.00 -9.05 -10.42
C PRO A 29 -1.47 -9.14 -10.61
N ALA A 30 -0.71 -8.21 -10.04
CA ALA A 30 0.74 -8.21 -10.07
C ALA A 30 1.35 -8.84 -8.81
N SER A 31 2.68 -8.98 -8.78
CA SER A 31 3.39 -9.47 -7.59
C SER A 31 3.23 -8.52 -6.39
N ARG A 32 3.17 -9.10 -5.18
CA ARG A 32 3.14 -8.36 -3.91
C ARG A 32 4.23 -7.29 -3.80
N LEU A 33 5.44 -7.58 -4.31
CA LEU A 33 6.54 -6.61 -4.35
C LEU A 33 6.20 -5.36 -5.18
N ARG A 34 5.50 -5.53 -6.31
CA ARG A 34 5.05 -4.43 -7.14
C ARG A 34 3.98 -3.59 -6.43
N LEU A 35 3.07 -4.25 -5.72
CA LEU A 35 2.06 -3.57 -4.89
C LEU A 35 2.73 -2.74 -3.79
N ILE A 36 3.64 -3.33 -3.01
CA ILE A 36 4.36 -2.61 -1.95
C ILE A 36 5.12 -1.42 -2.54
N THR A 37 5.80 -1.60 -3.68
CA THR A 37 6.52 -0.50 -4.35
C THR A 37 5.58 0.62 -4.79
N TRP A 38 4.42 0.27 -5.35
CA TRP A 38 3.39 1.24 -5.75
C TRP A 38 2.81 1.99 -4.54
N VAL A 39 2.52 1.29 -3.43
CA VAL A 39 2.05 1.91 -2.18
C VAL A 39 3.11 2.87 -1.65
N THR A 40 4.39 2.47 -1.63
CA THR A 40 5.49 3.35 -1.19
C THR A 40 5.54 4.63 -2.03
N ASP A 41 5.44 4.52 -3.35
CA ASP A 41 5.45 5.66 -4.28
C ASP A 41 4.23 6.57 -4.05
N TRP A 42 3.04 5.98 -3.93
CA TRP A 42 1.79 6.72 -3.69
C TRP A 42 1.79 7.46 -2.34
N VAL A 43 2.29 6.80 -1.30
CA VAL A 43 2.43 7.37 0.03
C VAL A 43 3.41 8.54 -0.01
N GLY A 44 4.58 8.37 -0.65
CA GLY A 44 5.54 9.43 -0.94
C GLY A 44 6.17 10.12 0.28
N SER A 45 5.70 9.82 1.51
CA SER A 45 6.18 10.41 2.76
C SER A 45 5.85 9.49 3.95
N PRO A 46 6.78 9.29 4.91
CA PRO A 46 6.52 8.55 6.14
C PRO A 46 5.34 9.12 6.95
N SER A 47 5.12 10.43 6.94
CA SER A 47 3.99 11.04 7.67
C SER A 47 2.63 10.59 7.12
N ARG A 48 2.54 10.46 5.79
CA ARG A 48 1.33 9.94 5.14
C ARG A 48 1.15 8.44 5.42
N LEU A 49 2.24 7.69 5.55
CA LEU A 49 2.19 6.27 5.96
C LEU A 49 1.53 6.13 7.33
N ASP A 50 1.96 6.95 8.29
CA ASP A 50 1.38 7.01 9.64
C ASP A 50 -0.11 7.34 9.64
N GLU A 51 -0.52 8.34 8.87
CA GLU A 51 -1.93 8.72 8.75
C GLU A 51 -2.81 7.58 8.20
N ILE A 52 -2.33 6.88 7.17
CA ILE A 52 -3.08 5.76 6.57
C ILE A 52 -3.14 4.59 7.54
N GLU A 53 -2.03 4.25 8.19
CA GLU A 53 -1.99 3.13 9.12
C GLU A 53 -2.94 3.36 10.31
N GLN A 54 -2.97 4.56 10.87
CA GLN A 54 -3.90 4.89 11.96
C GLN A 54 -5.37 4.84 11.53
N GLY A 55 -5.65 5.02 10.24
CA GLY A 55 -6.98 4.90 9.67
C GLY A 55 -7.43 3.46 9.39
N LEU A 56 -6.53 2.47 9.48
CA LEU A 56 -6.86 1.08 9.19
C LEU A 56 -7.91 0.53 10.19
N PRO A 57 -8.84 -0.33 9.74
CA PRO A 57 -8.92 -0.92 8.41
C PRO A 57 -9.56 -0.03 7.34
N SER A 58 -9.99 1.20 7.65
CA SER A 58 -10.64 2.06 6.65
C SER A 58 -9.62 2.78 5.77
N ILE A 59 -9.34 2.21 4.59
CA ILE A 59 -8.43 2.81 3.62
C ILE A 59 -9.04 4.10 3.03
N PRO A 60 -8.26 5.19 2.88
CA PRO A 60 -8.78 6.41 2.25
C PRO A 60 -9.26 6.15 0.82
N GLN A 61 -10.43 6.70 0.48
CA GLN A 61 -11.06 6.50 -0.83
C GLN A 61 -10.16 6.94 -2.00
N SER A 62 -9.29 7.94 -1.80
CA SER A 62 -8.29 8.34 -2.80
C SER A 62 -7.29 7.22 -3.12
N LEU A 63 -6.89 6.44 -2.12
CA LEU A 63 -5.99 5.30 -2.30
C LEU A 63 -6.72 4.14 -3.00
N VAL A 64 -7.96 3.85 -2.59
CA VAL A 64 -8.82 2.87 -3.27
C VAL A 64 -8.98 3.21 -4.75
N SER A 65 -9.36 4.45 -5.06
CA SER A 65 -9.57 4.90 -6.44
C SER A 65 -8.28 4.79 -7.28
N ALA A 66 -7.14 5.18 -6.70
CA ALA A 66 -5.84 5.09 -7.37
C ALA A 66 -5.43 3.62 -7.58
N TYR A 67 -5.67 2.75 -6.61
CA TYR A 67 -5.39 1.32 -6.70
C TYR A 67 -6.24 0.65 -7.78
N THR A 68 -7.55 0.92 -7.82
CA THR A 68 -8.44 0.41 -8.88
C THR A 68 -7.97 0.84 -10.28
N ALA A 69 -7.57 2.10 -10.46
CA ALA A 69 -7.04 2.57 -11.74
C ALA A 69 -5.72 1.87 -12.12
N TRP A 70 -4.84 1.67 -11.13
CA TRP A 70 -3.56 0.99 -11.32
C TRP A 70 -3.71 -0.50 -11.65
N VAL A 71 -4.62 -1.20 -10.96
CA VAL A 71 -4.97 -2.61 -11.20
C VAL A 71 -5.51 -2.79 -12.61
N HIS A 72 -6.48 -1.99 -13.04
CA HIS A 72 -7.02 -2.07 -14.40
C HIS A 72 -5.95 -1.80 -15.48
N THR A 73 -5.01 -0.87 -15.23
CA THR A 73 -3.90 -0.61 -16.15
C THR A 73 -2.89 -1.76 -16.18
N SER A 74 -2.70 -2.45 -15.05
CA SER A 74 -1.76 -3.56 -14.91
C SER A 74 -2.31 -4.89 -15.45
N ASP A 75 -3.63 -5.07 -15.44
CA ASP A 75 -4.34 -6.24 -15.98
C ASP A 75 -4.39 -6.26 -17.51
N MET A 76 -4.39 -5.08 -18.15
CA MET A 76 -4.38 -4.95 -19.61
C MET A 76 -3.03 -5.26 -20.30
N ARG A 77 -2.06 -5.88 -19.60
CA ARG A 77 -0.71 -6.12 -20.11
C ARG A 77 -0.33 -7.58 -20.22
#